data_AF-A0AAD8HMZ6-F1
#
_entry.id   AF-A0AAD8HMZ6-F1
#
_cell.length_a   1.000
_cell.length_b   1.000
_cell.length_c   1.000
_cell.angle_alpha   90.00
_cell.angle_beta   90.00
_cell.angle_gamma   90.00
#
_symmetry.space_group_name_H-M   'P 1'
#
loop_
_entity.id
_entity.type
_entity.pdbx_description
1 polymer ?
#
loop_
_entity_poly.entity_id
_entity_poly.type
_entity_poly.pdbx_seq_one_letter_code
_entity_poly.pdbx_strand_id
1 'polypeptide(L)'
;MLPGKLVYNIFQIFDHNSVTLRLKNATISITDEDVFDVLGLPHGGEMVKLGPTEMYQERTKEWLAQFETEKEREQITPGKIVQLMKGQGLTQNFKLNFLIVFSNVLVGSSTNSYVDTQLLRLPGNMDQWYRYNWAEYLLNYLVSATESWNRTASVFFRGSLIFLTLFYVDRVRHKGIKLVDRHFPSFKGWTEEILKTRQSIELFDGVFGVGSVMVPLREFLAQNTQPSPKQV
;
A
#
# COMPACT_ATOMS: atom_id res chain seq x y z
N MET A 1 -10.08 -0.40 11.44
CA MET A 1 -10.39 -0.79 10.04
C MET A 1 -10.66 0.43 9.19
N LEU A 2 -10.41 0.38 7.87
CA LEU A 2 -10.73 1.50 6.97
C LEU A 2 -12.25 1.75 6.88
N PRO A 3 -12.71 3.01 6.74
CA PRO A 3 -14.13 3.31 6.59
C PRO A 3 -14.68 2.81 5.24
N GLY A 4 -15.61 1.84 5.29
CA GLY A 4 -16.03 1.09 4.10
C GLY A 4 -16.69 1.92 3.00
N LYS A 5 -17.47 2.96 3.31
CA LYS A 5 -18.10 3.81 2.29
C LYS A 5 -17.07 4.70 1.61
N LEU A 6 -16.10 5.21 2.36
CA LEU A 6 -15.00 5.99 1.79
C LEU A 6 -14.19 5.13 0.81
N VAL A 7 -13.76 3.95 1.27
CA VAL A 7 -13.00 2.99 0.46
C VAL A 7 -13.76 2.60 -0.82
N TYR A 8 -15.04 2.25 -0.68
CA TYR A 8 -15.88 1.87 -1.81
C TYR A 8 -15.95 2.98 -2.87
N ASN A 9 -16.23 4.22 -2.47
CA ASN A 9 -16.36 5.32 -3.42
C ASN A 9 -15.02 5.69 -4.07
N ILE A 10 -13.91 5.64 -3.34
CA ILE A 10 -12.56 5.85 -3.90
C ILE A 10 -12.24 4.78 -4.94
N PHE A 11 -12.60 3.54 -4.67
CA PHE A 11 -12.37 2.45 -5.60
C PHE A 11 -13.19 2.63 -6.89
N GLN A 12 -14.43 3.12 -6.82
CA GLN A 12 -15.25 3.38 -8.02
C GLN A 12 -14.67 4.44 -8.96
N ILE A 13 -13.86 5.36 -8.45
CA ILE A 13 -13.23 6.43 -9.24
C ILE A 13 -11.79 6.11 -9.64
N PHE A 14 -11.25 4.96 -9.24
CA PHE A 14 -9.94 4.51 -9.67
C PHE A 14 -10.02 3.86 -11.05
N ASP A 15 -9.20 4.34 -11.99
CA ASP A 15 -9.04 3.71 -13.29
C ASP A 15 -7.65 3.08 -13.42
N HIS A 16 -7.64 1.75 -13.38
CA HIS A 16 -6.43 0.94 -13.55
C HIS A 16 -5.77 1.06 -14.93
N ASN A 17 -6.49 1.40 -16.00
CA ASN A 17 -5.88 1.48 -17.34
C ASN A 17 -4.94 2.68 -17.48
N SER A 18 -5.33 3.82 -16.91
CA SER A 18 -4.52 5.03 -16.89
C SER A 18 -3.76 5.24 -15.58
N VAL A 19 -4.03 4.40 -14.58
CA VAL A 19 -3.49 4.50 -13.21
C VAL A 19 -3.81 5.89 -12.62
N THR A 20 -5.10 6.26 -12.64
CA THR A 20 -5.59 7.57 -12.20
C THR A 20 -6.78 7.47 -11.23
N LEU A 21 -6.99 8.53 -10.43
CA LEU A 21 -8.28 8.82 -9.81
C LEU A 21 -9.05 9.84 -10.65
N ARG A 22 -10.23 9.45 -11.14
CA ARG A 22 -11.13 10.31 -11.92
C ARG A 22 -12.14 11.00 -11.00
N LEU A 23 -11.78 12.18 -10.51
CA LEU A 23 -12.70 13.03 -9.76
C LEU A 23 -13.74 13.64 -10.70
N LYS A 24 -14.80 14.26 -10.15
CA LYS A 24 -15.82 14.91 -11.00
C LYS A 24 -15.25 16.02 -11.89
N ASN A 25 -14.27 16.77 -11.37
CA ASN A 25 -13.75 17.99 -12.01
C ASN A 25 -12.25 17.93 -12.33
N ALA A 26 -11.59 16.79 -12.08
CA ALA A 26 -10.15 16.64 -12.25
C ALA A 26 -9.76 15.16 -12.38
N THR A 27 -8.59 14.92 -12.96
CA THR A 27 -7.97 13.59 -12.97
C THR A 27 -6.63 13.68 -12.26
N ILE A 28 -6.35 12.75 -11.35
CA ILE A 28 -5.09 12.67 -10.62
C ILE A 28 -4.36 11.42 -11.08
N SER A 29 -3.23 11.58 -11.76
CA SER A 29 -2.33 10.47 -12.06
C SER A 29 -1.65 9.98 -10.79
N ILE A 30 -1.46 8.66 -10.69
CA ILE A 30 -0.76 8.02 -9.60
C ILE A 30 0.57 7.46 -10.11
N THR A 31 1.65 7.83 -9.44
CA THR A 31 3.01 7.40 -9.74
C THR A 31 3.59 6.62 -8.57
N ASP A 32 4.69 5.90 -8.80
CA ASP A 32 5.42 5.19 -7.74
C ASP A 32 6.01 6.18 -6.71
N GLU A 33 6.42 7.37 -7.12
CA GLU A 33 6.76 8.46 -6.19
C GLU A 33 5.61 8.80 -5.23
N ASP A 34 4.35 8.70 -5.68
CA ASP A 34 3.20 8.93 -4.80
C ASP A 34 3.01 7.82 -3.76
N VAL A 35 3.37 6.57 -4.10
CA VAL A 35 3.40 5.48 -3.12
C VAL A 35 4.49 5.72 -2.08
N PHE A 36 5.66 6.20 -2.51
CA PHE A 36 6.72 6.62 -1.59
C PHE A 36 6.26 7.76 -0.69
N ASP A 37 5.67 8.81 -1.24
CA ASP A 37 5.14 9.95 -0.48
C ASP A 37 4.09 9.52 0.56
N VAL A 38 3.18 8.62 0.19
CA VAL A 38 2.06 8.20 1.05
C VAL A 38 2.47 7.18 2.10
N LEU A 39 3.17 6.12 1.70
CA LEU A 39 3.47 4.96 2.55
C LEU A 39 4.92 4.87 3.02
N GLY A 40 5.84 5.60 2.39
CA GLY A 40 7.28 5.50 2.64
C GLY A 40 7.90 4.23 2.07
N LEU A 41 7.24 3.54 1.13
CA LEU A 41 7.81 2.36 0.49
C LEU A 41 8.94 2.74 -0.45
N PRO A 42 10.09 2.05 -0.44
CA PRO A 42 11.23 2.48 -1.22
C PRO A 42 10.91 2.62 -2.71
N HIS A 43 11.20 3.82 -3.23
CA HIS A 43 11.27 4.14 -4.65
C HIS A 43 12.68 3.85 -5.14
N GLY A 44 13.01 2.56 -5.19
CA GLY A 44 14.32 2.09 -5.60
C GLY A 44 14.51 2.11 -7.12
N GLY A 45 15.76 2.02 -7.59
CA GLY A 45 16.07 1.94 -9.02
C GLY A 45 15.96 0.54 -9.63
N GLU A 46 15.78 -0.50 -8.79
CA GLU A 46 15.77 -1.89 -9.23
C GLU A 46 14.36 -2.47 -9.22
N MET A 47 13.94 -3.14 -10.30
CA MET A 47 12.62 -3.78 -10.37
C MET A 47 12.57 -5.05 -9.50
N VAL A 48 11.47 -5.24 -8.77
CA VAL A 48 11.19 -6.50 -8.06
C VAL A 48 10.95 -7.62 -9.08
N LYS A 49 11.89 -8.56 -9.19
CA LYS A 49 11.78 -9.73 -10.08
C LYS A 49 12.00 -11.01 -9.27
N LEU A 50 11.06 -11.94 -9.36
CA LEU A 50 11.13 -13.22 -8.65
C LEU A 50 11.99 -14.20 -9.44
N GLY A 51 12.81 -14.97 -8.72
CA GLY A 51 13.58 -16.04 -9.34
C GLY A 51 12.76 -17.33 -9.57
N PRO A 52 13.32 -18.28 -10.34
CA PRO A 52 12.70 -19.59 -10.58
C PRO A 52 12.50 -20.37 -9.28
N THR A 53 11.40 -21.12 -9.17
CA THR A 53 11.03 -21.84 -7.94
C THR A 53 12.11 -22.82 -7.48
N GLU A 54 12.79 -23.47 -8.43
CA GLU A 54 13.82 -24.48 -8.20
C GLU A 54 15.02 -23.92 -7.42
N MET A 55 15.35 -22.65 -7.65
CA MET A 55 16.48 -21.98 -6.99
C MET A 55 16.22 -21.63 -5.51
N TYR A 56 14.96 -21.61 -5.07
CA TYR A 56 14.56 -21.16 -3.73
C TYR A 56 13.83 -22.23 -2.93
N GLN A 57 13.94 -23.50 -3.34
CA GLN A 57 13.33 -24.62 -2.62
C GLN A 57 13.85 -24.73 -1.18
N GLU A 58 15.18 -24.64 -0.98
CA GLU A 58 15.76 -24.77 0.36
C GLU A 58 15.34 -23.59 1.26
N ARG A 59 15.38 -22.35 0.76
CA ARG A 59 14.85 -21.20 1.51
C ARG A 59 13.38 -21.37 1.87
N THR A 60 12.57 -21.88 0.95
CA THR A 60 11.13 -22.12 1.21
C THR A 60 10.95 -23.17 2.29
N LYS A 61 11.73 -24.25 2.25
CA LYS A 61 11.73 -25.32 3.24
C LYS A 61 12.21 -24.83 4.62
N GLU A 62 13.30 -24.07 4.67
CA GLU A 62 13.81 -23.43 5.89
C GLU A 62 12.79 -22.46 6.51
N TRP A 63 12.11 -21.68 5.66
CA TRP A 63 11.07 -20.78 6.12
C TRP A 63 9.85 -21.54 6.66
N LEU A 64 9.44 -22.63 5.99
CA LEU A 64 8.34 -23.51 6.42
C LEU A 64 8.66 -24.30 7.70
N ALA A 65 9.94 -24.52 8.02
CA ALA A 65 10.35 -25.20 9.25
C ALA A 65 10.02 -24.41 10.53
N GLN A 66 9.61 -23.13 10.41
CA GLN A 66 9.09 -22.34 11.52
C GLN A 66 7.69 -22.78 12.00
N PHE A 67 7.01 -23.65 11.23
CA PHE A 67 5.67 -24.14 11.52
C PHE A 67 5.73 -25.64 11.80
N GLU A 68 5.17 -26.08 12.94
CA GLU A 68 5.44 -27.40 13.53
C GLU A 68 4.74 -28.52 12.75
N THR A 69 3.48 -28.31 12.37
CA THR A 69 2.66 -29.35 11.72
C THR A 69 2.45 -29.09 10.23
N GLU A 70 2.18 -30.14 9.45
CA GLU A 70 1.84 -29.98 8.02
C GLU A 70 0.62 -29.09 7.80
N LYS A 71 -0.41 -29.25 8.64
CA LYS A 71 -1.59 -28.38 8.59
C LYS A 71 -1.22 -26.90 8.78
N GLU A 72 -0.25 -26.62 9.64
CA GLU A 72 0.21 -25.25 9.86
C GLU A 72 0.99 -24.71 8.66
N ARG A 73 1.79 -25.55 7.99
CA ARG A 73 2.52 -25.21 6.76
C ARG A 73 1.58 -24.89 5.60
N GLU A 74 0.40 -25.50 5.56
CA GLU A 74 -0.62 -25.26 4.53
C GLU A 74 -1.54 -24.07 4.83
N GLN A 75 -1.66 -23.65 6.10
CA GLN A 75 -2.67 -22.68 6.57
C GLN A 75 -2.03 -21.46 7.26
N ILE A 76 -1.00 -20.89 6.65
CA ILE A 76 -0.23 -19.79 7.22
C ILE A 76 -0.99 -18.47 7.00
N THR A 77 -1.41 -17.81 8.08
CA THR A 77 -2.06 -16.49 8.02
C THR A 77 -1.08 -15.37 8.38
N PRO A 78 -1.30 -14.11 7.93
CA PRO A 78 -0.48 -12.98 8.34
C PRO A 78 -0.43 -12.82 9.87
N GLY A 79 -1.55 -13.03 10.55
CA GLY A 79 -1.64 -12.96 12.01
C GLY A 79 -0.73 -13.98 12.70
N LYS A 80 -0.60 -15.19 12.14
CA LYS A 80 0.30 -16.22 12.67
C LYS A 80 1.76 -15.82 12.55
N ILE A 81 2.17 -15.29 11.39
CA ILE A 81 3.52 -14.78 11.18
C ILE A 81 3.83 -13.64 12.14
N VAL A 82 2.87 -12.71 12.35
CA VAL A 82 3.04 -11.62 13.33
C VAL A 82 3.27 -12.15 14.75
N GLN A 83 2.57 -13.21 15.18
CA GLN A 83 2.83 -13.80 16.50
C GLN A 83 4.21 -14.45 16.59
N LEU A 84 4.67 -15.14 15.53
CA LEU A 84 6.02 -15.69 15.47
C LEU A 84 7.08 -14.60 15.59
N MET A 85 6.92 -13.49 14.87
CA MET A 85 7.86 -12.37 14.85
C MET A 85 8.04 -11.70 16.23
N LYS A 86 7.01 -11.69 17.09
CA LYS A 86 7.10 -11.06 18.42
C LYS A 86 8.16 -11.69 19.33
N GLY A 87 8.42 -12.99 19.16
CA GLY A 87 9.43 -13.72 19.93
C GLY A 87 10.73 -13.97 19.15
N GLN A 88 10.82 -13.49 17.91
CA GLN A 88 11.92 -13.80 17.00
C GLN A 88 12.97 -12.69 17.02
N GLY A 89 14.25 -13.06 17.11
CA GLY A 89 15.35 -12.12 16.88
C GLY A 89 15.42 -11.65 15.43
N LEU A 90 16.27 -10.64 15.14
CA LEU A 90 16.51 -10.09 13.79
C LEU A 90 17.28 -11.08 12.89
N THR A 91 16.63 -12.18 12.52
CA THR A 91 17.15 -13.27 11.70
C THR A 91 16.74 -13.12 10.23
N GLN A 92 17.27 -13.97 9.34
CA GLN A 92 16.80 -14.02 7.95
C GLN A 92 15.30 -14.37 7.87
N ASN A 93 14.85 -15.32 8.69
CA ASN A 93 13.44 -15.67 8.79
C ASN A 93 12.59 -14.49 9.29
N PHE A 94 13.08 -13.66 10.21
CA PHE A 94 12.38 -12.42 10.59
C PHE A 94 12.20 -11.48 9.39
N LYS A 95 13.25 -11.29 8.56
CA LYS A 95 13.16 -10.44 7.36
C LYS A 95 12.17 -11.00 6.33
N LEU A 96 12.17 -12.31 6.11
CA LEU A 96 11.21 -12.99 5.23
C LEU A 96 9.78 -12.88 5.79
N ASN A 97 9.59 -13.15 7.08
CA ASN A 97 8.32 -13.01 7.77
C ASN A 97 7.75 -11.59 7.64
N PHE A 98 8.59 -10.58 7.89
CA PHE A 98 8.24 -9.18 7.69
C PHE A 98 7.81 -8.93 6.24
N LEU A 99 8.60 -9.39 5.26
CA LEU A 99 8.30 -9.18 3.85
C LEU A 99 6.97 -9.81 3.42
N ILE A 100 6.68 -11.03 3.87
CA ILE A 100 5.42 -11.72 3.59
C ILE A 100 4.24 -10.97 4.22
N VAL A 101 4.33 -10.58 5.49
CA VAL A 101 3.27 -9.82 6.17
C VAL A 101 3.06 -8.46 5.49
N PHE A 102 4.15 -7.75 5.21
CA PHE A 102 4.16 -6.48 4.49
C PHE A 102 3.40 -6.59 3.17
N SER A 103 3.76 -7.57 2.32
CA SER A 103 3.12 -7.75 1.02
C SER A 103 1.64 -8.08 1.16
N ASN A 104 1.28 -9.01 2.04
CA ASN A 104 -0.10 -9.45 2.20
C ASN A 104 -1.02 -8.35 2.79
N VAL A 105 -0.46 -7.39 3.55
CA VAL A 105 -1.21 -6.31 4.19
C VAL A 105 -1.23 -5.05 3.34
N LEU A 106 -0.09 -4.65 2.77
CA LEU A 106 0.06 -3.35 2.10
C LEU A 106 0.06 -3.42 0.58
N VAL A 107 0.55 -4.49 -0.04
CA VAL A 107 0.58 -4.62 -1.50
C VAL A 107 -0.73 -5.24 -1.99
N GLY A 108 -1.05 -6.41 -1.47
CA GLY A 108 -2.31 -7.07 -1.74
C GLY A 108 -2.39 -8.47 -1.17
N SER A 109 -3.62 -8.94 -0.98
CA SER A 109 -3.92 -10.21 -0.33
C SER A 109 -4.03 -11.35 -1.32
N SER A 110 -3.87 -12.59 -0.83
CA SER A 110 -4.17 -13.78 -1.61
C SER A 110 -5.69 -13.95 -1.87
N THR A 111 -6.05 -15.03 -2.56
CA THR A 111 -7.45 -15.42 -2.83
C THR A 111 -8.18 -15.93 -1.59
N ASN A 112 -7.44 -16.25 -0.54
CA ASN A 112 -7.91 -16.91 0.67
C ASN A 112 -7.32 -16.21 1.91
N SER A 113 -7.54 -16.77 3.08
CA SER A 113 -7.01 -16.23 4.35
C SER A 113 -5.52 -16.49 4.57
N TYR A 114 -4.86 -17.20 3.65
CA TYR A 114 -3.47 -17.61 3.77
C TYR A 114 -2.54 -16.67 3.00
N VAL A 115 -1.28 -16.65 3.41
CA VAL A 115 -0.28 -15.75 2.81
C VAL A 115 0.14 -16.19 1.41
N ASP A 116 0.36 -15.24 0.52
CA ASP A 116 1.17 -15.47 -0.67
C ASP A 116 2.66 -15.50 -0.28
N THR A 117 3.35 -16.60 -0.61
CA THR A 117 4.77 -16.85 -0.30
C THR A 117 5.70 -16.61 -1.50
N GLN A 118 5.20 -16.10 -2.63
CA GLN A 118 6.00 -15.90 -3.84
C GLN A 118 7.26 -15.05 -3.63
N LEU A 119 7.23 -14.09 -2.69
CA LEU A 119 8.35 -13.23 -2.33
C LEU A 119 9.49 -13.95 -1.61
N LEU A 120 9.31 -15.21 -1.17
CA LEU A 120 10.45 -16.03 -0.74
C LEU A 120 11.47 -16.22 -1.88
N ARG A 121 11.03 -16.12 -3.13
CA ARG A 121 11.86 -16.23 -4.33
C ARG A 121 12.55 -14.92 -4.74
N LEU A 122 12.53 -13.90 -3.89
CA LEU A 122 13.21 -12.64 -4.17
C LEU A 122 14.74 -12.85 -4.14
N PRO A 123 15.45 -12.55 -5.23
CA PRO A 123 16.89 -12.75 -5.33
C PRO A 123 17.69 -11.74 -4.51
N GLY A 124 19.00 -11.97 -4.45
CA GLY A 124 19.95 -11.03 -3.89
C GLY A 124 20.05 -11.06 -2.37
N ASN A 125 20.83 -10.12 -1.85
CA ASN A 125 21.06 -9.96 -0.42
C ASN A 125 19.85 -9.24 0.21
N MET A 126 19.27 -9.84 1.25
CA MET A 126 18.13 -9.28 2.00
C MET A 126 18.41 -7.88 2.56
N ASP A 127 19.66 -7.59 2.92
CA ASP A 127 20.08 -6.27 3.41
C ASP A 127 20.10 -5.19 2.31
N GLN A 128 20.01 -5.58 1.04
CA GLN A 128 19.96 -4.66 -0.10
C GLN A 128 18.56 -4.57 -0.72
N TRP A 129 17.56 -5.27 -0.18
CA TRP A 129 16.20 -5.26 -0.71
C TRP A 129 15.53 -3.89 -0.65
N TYR A 130 16.02 -2.95 0.16
CA TYR A 130 15.57 -1.55 0.14
C TYR A 130 15.84 -0.84 -1.19
N ARG A 131 16.73 -1.37 -2.05
CA ARG A 131 17.06 -0.82 -3.38
C ARG A 131 16.01 -1.15 -4.44
N TYR A 132 15.11 -2.09 -4.16
CA TYR A 132 14.03 -2.41 -5.07
C TYR A 132 12.94 -1.33 -5.06
N ASN A 133 12.30 -1.14 -6.20
CA ASN A 133 11.13 -0.28 -6.36
C ASN A 133 9.88 -0.98 -5.82
N TRP A 134 9.73 -0.97 -4.50
CA TRP A 134 8.55 -1.51 -3.81
C TRP A 134 7.30 -0.69 -4.10
N ALA A 135 7.47 0.61 -4.37
CA ALA A 135 6.41 1.50 -4.77
C ALA A 135 5.81 1.09 -6.12
N GLU A 136 6.64 0.87 -7.14
CA GLU A 136 6.21 0.35 -8.45
C GLU A 136 5.61 -1.06 -8.32
N TYR A 137 6.21 -1.94 -7.50
CA TYR A 137 5.67 -3.28 -7.24
C TYR A 137 4.24 -3.23 -6.69
N LEU A 138 3.95 -2.30 -5.77
CA LEU A 138 2.61 -2.08 -5.23
C LEU A 138 1.63 -1.62 -6.32
N LEU A 139 2.01 -0.65 -7.15
CA LEU A 139 1.14 -0.15 -8.22
C LEU A 139 0.84 -1.21 -9.26
N ASN A 140 1.85 -1.95 -9.71
CA ASN A 140 1.67 -3.03 -10.66
C ASN A 140 0.69 -4.09 -10.11
N TYR A 141 0.82 -4.44 -8.83
CA TYR A 141 -0.13 -5.36 -8.20
C TYR A 141 -1.55 -4.76 -8.13
N LEU A 142 -1.69 -3.48 -7.80
CA LEU A 142 -2.99 -2.79 -7.75
C LEU A 142 -3.69 -2.80 -9.11
N VAL A 143 -2.95 -2.57 -10.21
CA VAL A 143 -3.46 -2.63 -11.58
C VAL A 143 -3.94 -4.05 -11.91
N SER A 144 -3.07 -5.05 -11.74
CA SER A 144 -3.41 -6.45 -12.02
C SER A 144 -4.57 -6.97 -11.16
N ALA A 145 -4.65 -6.55 -9.89
CA ALA A 145 -5.74 -6.91 -9.00
C ALA A 145 -7.08 -6.32 -9.47
N THR A 146 -7.08 -5.07 -9.94
CA THR A 146 -8.28 -4.41 -10.49
C THR A 146 -8.74 -5.04 -11.79
N GLU A 147 -7.81 -5.33 -12.70
CA GLU A 147 -8.13 -6.05 -13.94
C GLU A 147 -8.75 -7.42 -13.66
N SER A 148 -8.12 -8.20 -12.76
CA SER A 148 -8.64 -9.51 -12.37
C SER A 148 -10.02 -9.41 -11.70
N TRP A 149 -10.24 -8.39 -10.86
CA TRP A 149 -11.52 -8.19 -10.17
C TRP A 149 -12.65 -7.86 -11.17
N ASN A 150 -12.39 -6.96 -12.11
CA ASN A 150 -13.34 -6.59 -13.17
C ASN A 150 -13.74 -7.80 -14.04
N ARG A 151 -12.80 -8.72 -14.31
CA ARG A 151 -13.08 -9.93 -15.11
C ARG A 151 -13.84 -11.01 -14.33
N THR A 152 -13.59 -11.15 -13.04
CA THR A 152 -14.06 -12.32 -12.25
C THR A 152 -15.35 -12.08 -11.49
N ALA A 153 -15.82 -10.84 -11.39
CA ALA A 153 -16.94 -10.45 -10.51
C ALA A 153 -16.76 -10.97 -9.06
N SER A 154 -15.50 -11.10 -8.61
CA SER A 154 -15.19 -11.59 -7.28
C SER A 154 -15.73 -10.63 -6.22
N VAL A 155 -16.24 -11.17 -5.11
CA VAL A 155 -16.65 -10.34 -3.96
C VAL A 155 -15.45 -9.77 -3.19
N PHE A 156 -14.23 -10.25 -3.44
CA PHE A 156 -13.02 -9.84 -2.72
C PHE A 156 -12.00 -9.16 -3.64
N PHE A 157 -11.83 -7.85 -3.45
CA PHE A 157 -10.76 -7.09 -4.09
C PHE A 157 -9.44 -7.28 -3.33
N ARG A 158 -8.35 -7.50 -4.08
CA ARG A 158 -7.03 -7.88 -3.51
C ARG A 158 -5.99 -6.79 -3.51
N GLY A 159 -6.18 -5.73 -4.29
CA GLY A 159 -5.21 -4.64 -4.38
C GLY A 159 -5.20 -3.75 -3.13
N SER A 160 -4.18 -2.90 -3.03
CA SER A 160 -4.01 -1.99 -1.89
C SER A 160 -5.06 -0.88 -1.82
N LEU A 161 -6.21 -1.18 -1.21
CA LEU A 161 -7.21 -0.16 -0.85
C LEU A 161 -6.68 0.78 0.24
N ILE A 162 -5.71 0.33 1.05
CA ILE A 162 -5.01 1.16 2.02
C ILE A 162 -4.29 2.30 1.29
N PHE A 163 -3.48 1.99 0.29
CA PHE A 163 -2.78 3.00 -0.50
C PHE A 163 -3.77 3.95 -1.20
N LEU A 164 -4.75 3.42 -1.95
CA LEU A 164 -5.73 4.24 -2.65
C LEU A 164 -6.47 5.21 -1.71
N THR A 165 -6.86 4.72 -0.53
CA THR A 165 -7.57 5.53 0.46
C THR A 165 -6.69 6.64 0.99
N LEU A 166 -5.46 6.31 1.40
CA LEU A 166 -4.51 7.28 1.97
C LEU A 166 -4.05 8.31 0.93
N PHE A 167 -3.83 7.89 -0.31
CA PHE A 167 -3.52 8.78 -1.42
C PHE A 167 -4.67 9.75 -1.68
N TYR A 168 -5.92 9.27 -1.77
CA TYR A 168 -7.08 10.15 -1.97
C TYR A 168 -7.21 11.21 -0.88
N VAL A 169 -7.14 10.81 0.40
CA VAL A 169 -7.33 11.76 1.50
C VAL A 169 -6.19 12.77 1.63
N ASP A 170 -4.97 12.40 1.22
CA ASP A 170 -3.83 13.32 1.12
C ASP A 170 -3.98 14.32 -0.05
N ARG A 171 -4.37 13.82 -1.23
CA ARG A 171 -4.39 14.60 -2.47
C ARG A 171 -5.66 15.45 -2.64
N VAL A 172 -6.77 15.08 -2.00
CA VAL A 172 -8.07 15.75 -2.17
C VAL A 172 -8.51 16.42 -0.88
N ARG A 173 -8.67 17.75 -0.91
CA ARG A 173 -9.28 18.52 0.18
C ARG A 173 -10.76 18.74 -0.10
N HIS A 174 -11.62 18.05 0.65
CA HIS A 174 -13.06 18.21 0.54
C HIS A 174 -13.48 19.60 1.03
N LYS A 175 -14.00 20.45 0.14
CA LYS A 175 -14.43 21.83 0.44
C LYS A 175 -13.39 22.68 1.19
N GLY A 176 -12.10 22.43 0.94
CA GLY A 176 -11.01 23.13 1.62
C GLY A 176 -10.78 22.73 3.08
N ILE A 177 -11.54 21.75 3.61
CA ILE A 177 -11.37 21.25 4.97
C ILE A 177 -10.01 20.57 5.10
N LYS A 178 -9.22 21.05 6.06
CA LYS A 178 -7.90 20.52 6.40
C LYS A 178 -8.01 19.74 7.71
N LEU A 179 -8.14 18.42 7.61
CA LEU A 179 -8.19 17.53 8.78
C LEU A 179 -6.80 17.16 9.30
N VAL A 180 -5.80 17.11 8.41
CA VAL A 180 -4.45 16.63 8.70
C VAL A 180 -3.43 17.56 8.05
N ASP A 181 -2.37 17.87 8.79
CA ASP A 181 -1.16 18.50 8.25
C ASP A 181 -0.37 17.50 7.40
N ARG A 182 -0.07 17.88 6.15
CA ARG A 182 0.68 17.00 5.24
C ARG A 182 2.14 16.94 5.68
N HIS A 183 2.64 15.73 5.90
CA HIS A 183 4.02 15.44 6.30
C HIS A 183 4.45 14.13 5.64
N PHE A 184 5.76 13.85 5.61
CA PHE A 184 6.27 12.59 5.07
C PHE A 184 6.46 11.50 6.15
N PRO A 185 6.03 10.25 5.89
CA PRO A 185 5.04 9.84 4.88
C PRO A 185 3.63 10.28 5.29
N SER A 186 2.73 10.50 4.32
CA SER A 186 1.39 11.06 4.61
C SER A 186 0.55 10.18 5.53
N PHE A 187 0.73 8.85 5.52
CA PHE A 187 -0.12 7.96 6.31
C PHE A 187 -0.09 8.24 7.82
N LYS A 188 1.00 8.78 8.38
CA LYS A 188 1.13 8.95 9.85
C LYS A 188 0.07 9.88 10.46
N GLY A 189 -0.49 10.79 9.66
CA GLY A 189 -1.51 11.74 10.12
C GLY A 189 -2.94 11.24 9.96
N TRP A 190 -3.15 10.14 9.24
CA TRP A 190 -4.47 9.60 8.92
C TRP A 190 -4.81 8.41 9.81
N THR A 191 -5.20 8.71 11.05
CA THR A 191 -5.72 7.68 11.98
C THR A 191 -7.08 7.15 11.52
N GLU A 192 -7.48 5.99 12.05
CA GLU A 192 -8.82 5.44 11.78
C GLU A 192 -9.95 6.42 12.14
N GLU A 193 -9.81 7.13 13.25
CA GLU A 193 -10.78 8.13 13.69
C GLU A 193 -10.89 9.29 12.70
N ILE A 194 -9.75 9.81 12.23
CA ILE A 194 -9.72 10.90 11.26
C ILE A 194 -10.29 10.44 9.91
N LEU A 195 -10.00 9.21 9.48
CA LEU A 195 -10.60 8.63 8.27
C LEU A 195 -12.11 8.47 8.40
N LYS A 196 -12.62 8.05 9.58
CA LYS A 196 -14.06 8.00 9.85
C LYS A 196 -14.69 9.39 9.80
N THR A 197 -14.04 10.39 10.39
CA THR A 197 -14.45 11.79 10.30
C THR A 197 -14.50 12.27 8.85
N ARG A 198 -13.47 11.95 8.05
CA ARG A 198 -13.43 12.26 6.62
C ARG A 198 -14.59 11.62 5.86
N GLN A 199 -14.91 10.35 6.14
CA GLN A 199 -16.06 9.67 5.55
C GLN A 199 -17.38 10.36 5.93
N SER A 200 -17.56 10.71 7.20
CA SER A 200 -18.79 11.37 7.68
C SER A 200 -19.05 12.70 6.99
N ILE A 201 -18.01 13.49 6.74
CA ILE A 201 -18.10 14.76 6.00
C ILE A 201 -18.59 14.52 4.57
N GLU A 202 -17.95 13.62 3.82
CA GLU A 202 -18.33 13.34 2.42
C GLU A 202 -19.71 12.67 2.31
N LEU A 203 -20.11 11.87 3.31
CA LEU A 203 -21.45 11.30 3.39
C LEU A 203 -22.53 12.36 3.65
N PHE A 204 -22.26 13.30 4.57
CA PHE A 204 -23.19 14.40 4.86
C PHE A 204 -23.46 15.25 3.62
N ASP A 205 -22.41 15.49 2.82
CA ASP A 205 -22.51 16.22 1.56
C ASP A 205 -23.05 15.37 0.39
N GLY A 206 -23.22 14.07 0.59
CA GLY A 206 -23.77 13.12 -0.39
C GLY A 206 -22.88 12.91 -1.63
N VAL A 207 -21.63 13.39 -1.61
CA VAL A 207 -20.76 13.40 -2.78
C VAL A 207 -19.32 13.08 -2.40
N PHE A 208 -18.79 12.00 -3.01
CA PHE A 208 -17.37 11.65 -2.98
C PHE A 208 -16.65 12.14 -4.24
N GLY A 209 -15.33 12.28 -4.17
CA GLY A 209 -14.51 12.64 -5.33
C GLY A 209 -14.68 14.09 -5.76
N VAL A 210 -14.98 14.99 -4.82
CA VAL A 210 -15.11 16.44 -5.05
C VAL A 210 -14.26 17.18 -4.03
N GLY A 211 -13.49 18.15 -4.52
CA GLY A 211 -12.60 18.96 -3.71
C GLY A 211 -11.51 19.62 -4.54
N SER A 212 -10.67 20.39 -3.87
CA SER A 212 -9.44 20.88 -4.48
C SER A 212 -8.38 19.78 -4.48
N VAL A 213 -7.70 19.64 -5.62
CA VAL A 213 -6.57 18.74 -5.77
C VAL A 213 -5.32 19.47 -5.30
N MET A 214 -4.63 18.89 -4.33
CA MET A 214 -3.36 19.42 -3.83
C MET A 214 -2.25 19.18 -4.87
N VAL A 215 -1.08 19.77 -4.70
CA VAL A 215 0.15 19.34 -5.41
C VAL A 215 0.73 18.07 -4.74
N PRO A 216 1.52 17.23 -5.44
CA PRO A 216 2.21 16.09 -4.83
C PRO A 216 2.91 16.44 -3.51
N LEU A 217 3.05 15.47 -2.59
CA LEU A 217 3.56 15.77 -1.25
C LEU A 217 4.98 16.34 -1.30
N ARG A 218 5.84 15.73 -2.12
CA ARG A 218 7.20 16.22 -2.39
C ARG A 218 7.25 17.69 -2.82
N GLU A 219 6.35 18.13 -3.70
CA GLU A 219 6.26 19.54 -4.10
C GLU A 219 5.77 20.45 -2.98
N PHE A 220 4.76 20.00 -2.23
CA PHE A 220 4.24 20.75 -1.08
C PHE A 220 5.32 20.95 0.00
N LEU A 221 6.11 19.92 0.30
CA LEU A 221 7.19 20.01 1.29
C LEU A 221 8.34 20.91 0.78
N ALA A 222 8.67 20.86 -0.50
CA ALA A 222 9.67 21.73 -1.11
C ALA A 222 9.29 23.22 -1.01
N GLN A 223 8.01 23.56 -1.24
CA GLN A 223 7.51 24.94 -1.15
C GLN A 223 7.54 25.49 0.28
N ASN A 224 7.25 24.65 1.28
CA ASN A 224 7.24 25.06 2.69
C ASN A 224 8.64 25.11 3.34
N THR A 225 9.69 24.64 2.65
CA THR A 225 11.07 24.67 3.15
C THR A 225 11.86 25.87 2.61
N GLN A 226 11.33 26.60 1.62
CA GLN A 226 11.94 27.83 1.10
C GLN A 226 11.78 28.98 2.12
N PRO A 227 12.86 29.65 2.56
CA PRO A 227 12.75 30.79 3.46
C PRO A 227 12.01 31.93 2.76
N SER A 228 11.06 32.56 3.45
CA SER A 228 10.34 33.73 2.96
C SER A 228 11.35 34.80 2.50
N PRO A 229 11.17 35.48 1.35
CA PRO A 229 12.06 36.55 0.95
C PRO A 229 12.04 37.61 2.05
N LYS A 230 13.22 37.93 2.60
CA LYS A 230 13.38 39.09 3.48
C LYS A 230 12.86 40.29 2.70
N GLN A 231 11.79 40.91 3.18
CA GLN A 231 11.37 42.22 2.70
C GLN A 231 12.53 43.18 2.99
N VAL A 232 13.12 43.71 1.92
CA VAL A 232 14.13 44.78 1.94
C VAL A 232 13.41 46.11 2.02
#